data_AF-A0A815T563-F1
#
_entry.id   AF-A0A815T563-F1
#
_cell.length_a   1.000
_cell.length_b   1.000
_cell.length_c   1.000
_cell.angle_alpha   90.00
_cell.angle_beta   90.00
_cell.angle_gamma   90.00
#
_symmetry.space_group_name_H-M   'P 1'
#
loop_
_entity.id
_entity.type
_entity.pdbx_description
1 polymer ?
#
loop_
_entity_poly.entity_id
_entity_poly.type
_entity_poly.pdbx_seq_one_letter_code
_entity_poly.pdbx_strand_id
1 'polypeptide(L)'
;RPSLNRTISRVIHNKIHNRELIKRYGGRADQTFLTSHVWPLAKASVIVHDSFLCKNGYGHKSEAFPTQRPSANETNCFVGCVRPCCGTGKMPFGKCPKECRPKDHPEWIYC
;
A
#
# COMPACT_ATOMS: atom_id res chain seq x y z
N ARG A 1 4.50 7.45 -12.66
CA ARG A 1 5.12 7.17 -11.34
C ARG A 1 5.54 8.51 -10.74
N PRO A 2 5.13 8.85 -9.51
CA PRO A 2 5.53 10.10 -8.87
C PRO A 2 7.06 10.18 -8.76
N SER A 3 7.62 11.37 -8.94
CA SER A 3 9.06 11.61 -8.74
C SER A 3 9.44 11.36 -7.29
N LEU A 4 10.53 10.62 -7.05
CA LEU A 4 11.01 10.34 -5.70
C LEU A 4 11.34 11.66 -4.96
N ASN A 5 10.65 11.92 -3.87
CA ASN A 5 11.04 12.99 -2.96
C ASN A 5 12.27 12.54 -2.15
N ARG A 6 13.46 12.90 -2.63
CA ARG A 6 14.76 12.52 -2.02
C ARG A 6 14.86 12.96 -0.56
N THR A 7 14.22 14.06 -0.18
CA THR A 7 14.19 14.56 1.21
C THR A 7 13.44 13.60 2.12
N ILE A 8 12.22 13.17 1.73
CA ILE A 8 11.42 12.22 2.51
C ILE A 8 12.13 10.87 2.62
N SER A 9 12.67 10.37 1.51
CA SER A 9 13.40 9.09 1.49
C SER A 9 14.57 9.08 2.46
N ARG A 10 15.34 10.17 2.52
CA ARG A 10 16.46 10.31 3.47
C ARG A 10 15.98 10.38 4.92
N VAL A 11 14.89 11.10 5.20
CA VAL A 11 14.33 11.18 6.57
C VAL A 11 13.85 9.80 7.04
N ILE A 12 13.13 9.06 6.19
CA ILE A 12 12.67 7.71 6.52
C ILE A 12 13.86 6.78 6.76
N HIS A 13 14.85 6.78 5.85
CA HIS A 13 16.07 5.99 5.99
C HIS A 13 16.77 6.26 7.33
N ASN A 14 16.97 7.54 7.68
CA ASN A 14 17.64 7.91 8.92
C ASN A 14 16.86 7.46 10.17
N LYS A 15 15.53 7.44 10.12
CA LYS A 15 14.71 6.90 11.22
C LYS A 15 14.84 5.38 11.33
N ILE A 16 14.72 4.66 10.22
CA ILE A 16 14.78 3.18 10.19
C ILE A 16 16.16 2.64 10.58
N HIS A 17 17.23 3.41 10.42
CA HIS A 17 18.58 3.01 10.83
C HIS A 17 19.05 3.62 12.16
N ASN A 18 18.21 4.41 12.85
CA ASN A 18 18.56 4.94 14.16
C ASN A 18 18.39 3.86 15.25
N ARG A 19 19.51 3.23 15.63
CA ARG A 19 19.53 2.15 16.63
C ARG A 19 18.93 2.55 17.98
N GLU A 20 19.21 3.77 18.46
CA GLU A 20 18.67 4.24 19.75
C GLU A 20 17.16 4.44 19.72
N LEU A 21 16.62 4.85 18.56
CA LEU A 21 15.19 4.96 18.36
C LEU A 21 14.53 3.57 18.30
N ILE A 22 15.09 2.64 17.52
CA ILE A 22 14.54 1.30 17.29
C ILE A 22 14.54 0.46 18.57
N LYS A 23 15.60 0.56 19.39
CA LYS A 23 15.70 -0.16 20.68
C LYS A 23 14.47 0.04 21.57
N ARG A 24 13.82 1.20 21.50
CA ARG A 24 12.62 1.53 22.31
C ARG A 24 11.38 0.72 21.95
N TYR A 25 11.32 0.19 20.72
CA TYR A 25 10.18 -0.58 20.23
C TYR A 25 10.38 -2.09 20.43
N GLY A 26 11.62 -2.56 20.63
CA GLY A 26 11.94 -3.98 20.71
C GLY A 26 11.74 -4.72 19.36
N GLY A 27 12.25 -5.94 19.25
CA GLY A 27 12.28 -6.68 17.98
C GLY A 27 10.92 -7.14 17.42
N ARG A 28 9.81 -6.92 18.15
CA ARG A 28 8.45 -7.37 17.77
C ARG A 28 7.44 -6.24 17.54
N ALA A 29 7.84 -4.96 17.71
CA ALA A 29 6.95 -3.82 17.51
C ALA A 29 7.36 -2.98 16.29
N ASP A 30 7.84 -3.65 15.24
CA ASP A 30 8.15 -3.06 13.95
C ASP A 30 6.93 -2.34 13.37
N GLN A 31 5.74 -2.93 13.44
CA GLN A 31 4.49 -2.32 12.98
C GLN A 31 4.15 -1.05 13.77
N THR A 32 4.38 -1.03 15.08
CA THR A 32 4.19 0.17 15.92
C THR A 32 5.21 1.25 15.55
N PHE A 33 6.47 0.88 15.34
CA PHE A 33 7.51 1.81 14.88
C PHE A 33 7.15 2.43 13.52
N LEU A 34 6.76 1.61 12.54
CA LEU A 34 6.40 2.07 11.21
C LEU A 34 5.20 3.02 11.27
N THR A 35 4.19 2.70 12.09
CA THR A 35 3.01 3.55 12.31
C THR A 35 3.38 4.90 12.91
N SER A 36 4.30 4.94 13.87
CA SER A 36 4.69 6.18 14.58
C SER A 36 5.70 7.05 13.82
N HIS A 37 6.54 6.45 12.98
CA HIS A 37 7.73 7.13 12.45
C HIS A 37 7.83 7.18 10.93
N VAL A 38 7.29 6.20 10.23
CA VAL A 38 7.35 6.12 8.77
C VAL A 38 6.05 6.58 8.15
N TRP A 39 4.92 6.07 8.66
CA TRP A 39 3.60 6.35 8.13
C TRP A 39 3.21 7.83 8.06
N PRO A 40 3.51 8.69 9.06
CA PRO A 40 3.18 10.12 8.98
C PRO A 40 3.82 10.84 7.80
N LEU A 41 4.97 10.33 7.32
CA LEU A 41 5.68 10.85 6.16
C LEU A 41 5.19 10.19 4.86
N ALA A 42 5.05 8.86 4.88
CA ALA A 42 4.69 8.07 3.70
C ALA A 42 3.25 8.34 3.23
N LYS A 43 2.30 8.62 4.13
CA LYS A 43 0.90 8.86 3.77
C LYS A 43 0.68 10.08 2.87
N ALA A 44 1.67 10.97 2.75
CA ALA A 44 1.63 12.11 1.83
C ALA A 44 1.79 11.70 0.36
N SER A 45 2.44 10.57 0.07
CA SER A 45 2.66 10.04 -1.28
C SER A 45 2.93 8.54 -1.21
N VAL A 46 1.92 7.71 -1.52
CA VAL A 46 2.00 6.25 -1.41
C VAL A 46 1.36 5.57 -2.63
N ILE A 47 1.97 4.47 -3.07
CA ILE A 47 1.38 3.53 -4.03
C ILE A 47 0.77 2.40 -3.23
N VAL A 48 -0.54 2.18 -3.37
CA VAL A 48 -1.29 1.23 -2.57
C VAL A 48 -1.56 -0.02 -3.39
N HIS A 49 -0.98 -1.14 -2.95
CA HIS A 49 -1.03 -2.40 -3.68
C HIS A 49 -2.13 -3.35 -3.18
N ASP A 50 -2.83 -3.03 -2.09
CA ASP A 50 -3.75 -3.92 -1.36
C ASP A 50 -5.23 -3.56 -1.48
N SER A 51 -5.58 -2.48 -2.19
CA SER A 51 -6.86 -2.19 -2.85
C SER A 51 -6.93 -0.70 -3.19
N PHE A 52 -7.35 -0.35 -4.42
CA PHE A 52 -7.59 1.06 -4.73
C PHE A 52 -8.98 1.46 -4.25
N LEU A 53 -9.05 2.07 -3.07
CA LEU A 53 -10.27 2.64 -2.55
C LEU A 53 -10.32 4.12 -2.91
N CYS A 54 -10.75 4.48 -4.13
CA CYS A 54 -10.80 5.89 -4.53
C CYS A 54 -11.70 6.75 -3.62
N LYS A 55 -12.65 6.11 -2.93
CA LYS A 55 -13.55 6.73 -1.95
C LYS A 55 -13.00 6.77 -0.52
N ASN A 56 -12.10 5.85 -0.17
CA ASN A 56 -11.50 5.76 1.16
C ASN A 56 -9.97 5.86 1.03
N GLY A 57 -9.40 7.02 1.31
CA GLY A 57 -7.96 7.20 1.20
C GLY A 57 -7.21 6.42 2.29
N TYR A 58 -6.26 5.57 1.88
CA TYR A 58 -5.20 5.14 2.79
C TYR A 58 -4.23 6.29 3.11
N GLY A 59 -4.24 7.39 2.35
CA GLY A 59 -3.41 8.56 2.60
C GLY A 59 -3.97 9.79 1.89
N HIS A 60 -3.19 10.87 1.85
CA HIS A 60 -3.63 12.12 1.20
C HIS A 60 -3.55 12.04 -0.33
N LYS A 61 -2.70 11.17 -0.88
CA LYS A 61 -2.52 10.91 -2.32
C LYS A 61 -2.16 9.44 -2.53
N SER A 62 -3.17 8.59 -2.63
CA SER A 62 -3.03 7.18 -3.01
C SER A 62 -3.28 7.01 -4.51
N GLU A 63 -2.34 6.44 -5.23
CA GLU A 63 -2.52 6.03 -6.62
C GLU A 63 -2.86 4.54 -6.70
N ALA A 64 -3.73 4.18 -7.64
CA ALA A 64 -3.99 2.78 -7.98
C ALA A 64 -2.72 2.13 -8.51
N PHE A 65 -2.57 0.82 -8.29
CA PHE A 65 -1.54 0.04 -8.96
C PHE A 65 -1.75 0.10 -10.49
N PRO A 66 -0.70 0.26 -11.32
CA PRO A 66 -0.85 0.61 -12.73
C PRO A 66 -1.27 -0.56 -13.63
N THR A 67 -1.49 -1.75 -13.08
CA THR A 67 -1.89 -2.94 -13.84
C THR A 67 -3.18 -3.51 -13.27
N GLN A 68 -4.00 -4.10 -14.14
CA GLN A 68 -5.18 -4.84 -13.74
C GLN A 68 -4.80 -5.93 -12.74
N ARG A 69 -5.61 -6.11 -11.68
CA ARG A 69 -5.54 -7.36 -10.94
C ARG A 69 -6.12 -8.45 -11.82
N PRO A 70 -5.36 -9.52 -12.10
CA PRO A 70 -5.91 -10.64 -12.84
C PRO A 70 -7.13 -11.23 -12.12
N SER A 71 -7.97 -11.95 -12.87
CA SER A 71 -9.33 -12.32 -12.47
C SER A 71 -9.40 -13.00 -11.09
N ALA A 72 -10.61 -13.15 -10.54
CA ALA A 72 -10.82 -13.83 -9.25
C ALA A 72 -10.26 -15.27 -9.17
N ASN A 73 -9.87 -15.85 -10.31
CA ASN A 73 -9.29 -17.18 -10.45
C ASN A 73 -7.76 -17.17 -10.58
N GLU A 74 -7.12 -16.01 -10.71
CA GLU A 74 -5.68 -15.84 -10.90
C GLU A 74 -5.08 -15.20 -9.65
N THR A 75 -4.58 -16.04 -8.74
CA THR A 75 -3.79 -15.77 -7.53
C THR A 75 -4.10 -14.48 -6.75
N ASN A 76 -4.51 -14.62 -5.48
CA ASN A 76 -4.58 -13.50 -4.52
C ASN A 76 -3.19 -12.99 -4.08
N CYS A 77 -2.18 -13.11 -4.95
CA CYS A 77 -0.79 -12.75 -4.68
C CYS A 77 -0.52 -11.33 -5.11
N PHE A 78 -0.27 -10.45 -4.15
CA PHE A 78 0.18 -9.09 -4.41
C PHE A 78 1.11 -8.62 -3.28
N VAL A 79 1.92 -7.60 -3.56
CA VAL A 79 2.79 -6.97 -2.57
C VAL A 79 1.94 -6.32 -1.47
N GLY A 80 2.19 -6.63 -0.20
CA GLY A 80 1.42 -6.10 0.94
C GLY A 80 0.20 -6.95 1.34
N CYS A 81 0.02 -8.08 0.69
CA CYS A 81 -1.03 -9.03 1.01
C CYS A 81 -0.87 -9.65 2.41
N VAL A 82 -1.91 -9.52 3.25
CA VAL A 82 -1.93 -10.07 4.61
C VAL A 82 -2.14 -11.59 4.57
N ARG A 83 -1.29 -12.34 5.27
CA ARG A 83 -1.39 -13.81 5.33
C ARG A 83 -2.66 -14.26 6.08
N PRO A 84 -3.28 -15.39 5.69
CA PRO A 84 -2.90 -16.25 4.57
C PRO A 84 -3.34 -15.65 3.24
N CYS A 85 -2.42 -15.55 2.29
CA CYS A 85 -2.78 -15.20 0.92
C CYS A 85 -1.94 -15.97 -0.07
N CYS A 86 -2.21 -15.80 -1.38
CA CYS A 86 -1.84 -16.76 -2.40
C CYS A 86 -2.51 -18.14 -2.24
N GLY A 87 -3.69 -18.20 -1.60
CA GLY A 87 -4.49 -19.42 -1.47
C GLY A 87 -5.72 -19.42 -2.38
N THR A 88 -6.45 -20.54 -2.42
CA THR A 88 -7.73 -20.70 -3.15
C THR A 88 -8.93 -20.00 -2.47
N GLY A 89 -8.66 -19.08 -1.53
CA GLY A 89 -9.67 -18.39 -0.74
C GLY A 89 -10.40 -17.30 -1.52
N LYS A 90 -11.54 -16.87 -0.97
CA LYS A 90 -12.34 -15.75 -1.50
C LYS A 90 -11.46 -14.53 -1.69
N MET A 91 -11.44 -14.00 -2.92
CA MET A 91 -10.80 -12.72 -3.24
C MET A 91 -11.20 -11.65 -2.21
N PRO A 92 -10.25 -10.95 -1.57
CA PRO A 92 -10.57 -9.82 -0.70
C PRO A 92 -11.12 -8.62 -1.52
N PHE A 93 -11.03 -8.72 -2.85
CA PHE A 93 -11.29 -7.66 -3.80
C PHE A 93 -12.75 -7.65 -4.26
N GLY A 94 -13.35 -6.47 -4.15
CA GLY A 94 -14.71 -6.19 -4.60
C GLY A 94 -14.73 -5.60 -6.01
N LYS A 95 -15.93 -5.45 -6.57
CA LYS A 95 -16.08 -4.64 -7.78
C LYS A 95 -15.86 -3.16 -7.44
N CYS A 96 -15.04 -2.47 -8.22
CA CYS A 96 -14.85 -1.03 -8.07
C CYS A 96 -16.03 -0.24 -8.66
N PRO A 97 -16.46 0.84 -7.99
CA PRO A 97 -17.27 1.88 -8.60
C PRO A 97 -16.62 2.41 -9.89
N LYS A 98 -17.43 2.80 -10.89
CA LYS A 98 -16.92 3.27 -12.19
C LYS A 98 -15.98 4.47 -12.05
N GLU A 99 -16.30 5.37 -11.14
CA GLU A 99 -15.52 6.56 -10.78
C GLU A 99 -14.15 6.22 -10.16
N CYS A 100 -13.98 5.01 -9.63
CA CYS A 100 -12.71 4.54 -9.07
C CYS A 100 -11.85 3.78 -10.06
N ARG A 101 -12.29 3.58 -11.30
CA ARG A 101 -11.51 2.84 -12.28
C ARG A 101 -10.47 3.77 -12.90
N PRO A 102 -9.30 3.26 -13.32
CA PRO A 102 -8.36 4.07 -14.07
C PRO A 102 -9.07 4.68 -15.29
N LYS A 103 -8.80 5.96 -15.58
CA LYS A 103 -9.47 6.68 -16.67
C LYS A 103 -9.27 6.01 -18.02
N ASP A 104 -8.07 5.46 -18.22
CA ASP A 104 -7.67 4.80 -19.46
C ASP A 104 -8.08 3.31 -19.49
N HIS A 105 -8.60 2.77 -18.37
CA HIS A 105 -9.02 1.37 -18.23
C HIS A 105 -10.35 1.21 -17.46
N PRO A 106 -11.49 1.70 -18.01
CA PRO A 106 -12.81 1.59 -17.37
C PRO A 106 -13.35 0.15 -17.27
N GLU A 107 -12.76 -0.78 -18.01
CA GLU A 107 -13.05 -2.22 -18.00
C GLU A 107 -12.44 -2.96 -16.80
N TRP A 108 -11.50 -2.34 -16.07
CA TRP A 108 -10.90 -2.93 -14.87
C TRP A 108 -11.87 -2.81 -13.69
N ILE A 109 -12.71 -3.84 -13.55
CA ILE A 109 -13.80 -3.82 -12.56
C ILE A 109 -13.38 -4.24 -11.15
N TYR A 110 -12.13 -4.66 -10.91
CA TYR A 110 -11.68 -5.17 -9.61
C TYR A 110 -10.61 -4.28 -8.97
N CYS A 111 -10.73 -4.10 -7.65
CA CYS A 111 -9.80 -3.42 -6.75
C CYS A 111 -9.64 -4.32 -5.54
#